data_AF-A0A9E2HDP8-F1
#
_entry.id   AF-A0A9E2HDP8-F1
#
_cell.length_a   1.000
_cell.length_b   1.000
_cell.length_c   1.000
_cell.angle_alpha   90.00
_cell.angle_beta   90.00
_cell.angle_gamma   90.00
#
_symmetry.space_group_name_H-M   'P 1'
#
loop_
_entity.id
_entity.type
_entity.pdbx_description
1 polymer ?
#
loop_
_entity_poly.entity_id
_entity_poly.type
_entity_poly.pdbx_seq_one_letter_code
_entity_poly.pdbx_strand_id
1 'polypeptide(L)'
;GKDYFIAHSTADYQQKIKGFPKKPHLIQEYIVGVPVYAHYFYSNLNNQLELMGFDKRYESNADGLGRISSQDQTEWGSLASSYLVCGNLGLVVRESLLPEFIAMGERTVKASQVIVKGGLWGPFCLETVITDKGEIYVFEVSARIVAGTNLYINGSPYTQLNYSEPMSTGRRIAREIKVALETNQLNKILC
;
A
#
# COMPACT_ATOMS: atom_id res chain seq x y z
N GLY A 1 -3.82 -0.93 -11.38
CA GLY A 1 -3.61 -2.23 -12.04
C GLY A 1 -4.54 -2.51 -13.21
N LYS A 2 -4.63 -1.63 -14.23
CA LYS A 2 -5.20 -1.99 -15.55
C LYS A 2 -4.08 -1.91 -16.58
N ASP A 3 -4.10 -2.81 -17.57
CA ASP A 3 -3.13 -2.87 -18.67
C ASP A 3 -1.70 -3.25 -18.25
N TYR A 4 -1.57 -4.21 -17.33
CA TYR A 4 -0.29 -4.79 -16.90
C TYR A 4 -0.08 -6.13 -17.61
N PHE A 5 1.17 -6.45 -17.93
CA PHE A 5 1.55 -7.79 -18.38
C PHE A 5 2.96 -8.12 -17.89
N ILE A 6 3.23 -9.42 -17.73
CA ILE A 6 4.55 -9.93 -17.38
C ILE A 6 5.28 -10.31 -18.66
N ALA A 7 6.56 -9.93 -18.77
CA ALA A 7 7.45 -10.35 -19.83
C ALA A 7 8.67 -11.08 -19.26
N HIS A 8 9.03 -12.22 -19.84
CA HIS A 8 10.19 -13.04 -19.39
C HIS A 8 11.40 -12.95 -20.34
N SER A 9 11.27 -12.25 -21.47
CA SER A 9 12.38 -11.97 -22.38
C SER A 9 12.09 -10.72 -23.22
N THR A 10 13.12 -10.20 -23.89
CA THR A 10 12.95 -9.08 -24.83
C THR A 10 12.00 -9.47 -25.97
N ALA A 11 12.10 -10.69 -26.50
CA ALA A 11 11.23 -11.16 -27.57
C ALA A 11 9.76 -11.23 -27.11
N ASP A 12 9.50 -11.76 -25.92
CA ASP A 12 8.16 -11.84 -25.32
C ASP A 12 7.57 -10.43 -25.08
N TYR A 13 8.37 -9.50 -24.56
CA TYR A 13 7.98 -8.10 -24.42
C TYR A 13 7.58 -7.47 -25.76
N GLN A 14 8.44 -7.60 -26.78
CA GLN A 14 8.19 -7.04 -28.12
C GLN A 14 6.95 -7.65 -28.80
N GLN A 15 6.60 -8.89 -28.47
CA GLN A 15 5.37 -9.51 -28.93
C GLN A 15 4.14 -8.92 -28.21
N LYS A 16 4.16 -8.87 -26.89
CA LYS A 16 3.02 -8.43 -26.06
C LYS A 16 2.72 -6.95 -26.21
N ILE A 17 3.76 -6.09 -26.28
CA ILE A 17 3.60 -4.63 -26.33
C ILE A 17 2.86 -4.14 -27.59
N LYS A 18 2.83 -4.94 -28.68
CA LYS A 18 2.09 -4.62 -29.91
C LYS A 18 0.59 -4.43 -29.67
N GLY A 19 0.04 -5.08 -28.64
CA GLY A 19 -1.37 -4.96 -28.26
C GLY A 19 -1.68 -3.76 -27.36
N PHE A 20 -0.67 -2.98 -26.96
CA PHE A 20 -0.82 -1.88 -26.02
C PHE A 20 -0.75 -0.50 -26.71
N PRO A 21 -1.36 0.55 -26.11
CA PRO A 21 -1.28 1.91 -26.62
C PRO A 21 0.17 2.37 -26.72
N LYS A 22 0.52 3.11 -27.78
CA LYS A 22 1.83 3.77 -27.93
C LYS A 22 1.98 4.95 -26.97
N LYS A 23 2.11 4.67 -25.68
CA LYS A 23 2.34 5.62 -24.59
C LYS A 23 3.62 5.22 -23.84
N PRO A 24 4.21 6.11 -23.03
CA PRO A 24 5.32 5.71 -22.17
C PRO A 24 4.91 4.53 -21.28
N HIS A 25 5.71 3.47 -21.31
CA HIS A 25 5.55 2.30 -20.46
C HIS A 25 6.67 2.28 -19.42
N LEU A 26 6.33 1.86 -18.20
CA LEU A 26 7.31 1.61 -17.15
C LEU A 26 7.60 0.11 -17.13
N ILE A 27 8.88 -0.25 -17.24
CA ILE A 27 9.34 -1.63 -17.08
C ILE A 27 9.98 -1.72 -15.70
N GLN A 28 9.50 -2.66 -14.89
CA GLN A 28 10.00 -2.92 -13.54
C GLN A 28 10.34 -4.39 -13.41
N GLU A 29 11.28 -4.69 -12.52
CA GLU A 29 11.52 -6.05 -12.06
C GLU A 29 10.26 -6.60 -11.38
N TYR A 30 9.87 -7.83 -11.73
CA TYR A 30 8.76 -8.51 -11.07
C TYR A 30 9.27 -9.18 -9.80
N ILE A 31 8.99 -8.57 -8.65
CA ILE A 31 9.38 -9.11 -7.34
C ILE A 31 8.40 -10.21 -6.93
N VAL A 32 8.93 -11.43 -6.74
CA VAL A 32 8.15 -12.58 -6.29
C VAL A 32 8.06 -12.56 -4.76
N GLY A 33 6.83 -12.48 -4.23
CA GLY A 33 6.58 -12.47 -2.80
C GLY A 33 5.11 -12.26 -2.45
N VAL A 34 4.83 -11.97 -1.18
CA VAL A 34 3.47 -11.73 -0.68
C VAL A 34 3.18 -10.22 -0.65
N PRO A 35 2.11 -9.73 -1.31
CA PRO A 35 1.71 -8.33 -1.22
C PRO A 35 1.23 -7.96 0.19
N VAL A 36 1.78 -6.88 0.74
CA VAL A 36 1.43 -6.31 2.04
C VAL A 36 1.36 -4.79 1.92
N TYR A 37 0.28 -4.20 2.41
CA TYR A 37 -0.01 -2.78 2.30
C TYR A 37 0.02 -2.19 3.70
N ALA A 38 1.03 -1.37 4.00
CA ALA A 38 1.23 -0.80 5.32
C ALA A 38 0.57 0.58 5.42
N HIS A 39 -0.37 0.74 6.36
CA HIS A 39 -1.11 2.00 6.56
C HIS A 39 -0.44 2.83 7.63
N TYR A 40 -0.09 4.06 7.29
CA TYR A 40 0.56 4.99 8.22
C TYR A 40 -0.30 6.23 8.44
N PHE A 41 -0.04 6.91 9.55
CA PHE A 41 -0.47 8.27 9.80
C PHE A 41 0.70 9.06 10.37
N TYR A 42 1.09 10.15 9.72
CA TYR A 42 2.10 11.06 10.27
C TYR A 42 1.44 12.33 10.80
N SER A 43 1.59 12.61 12.09
CA SER A 43 1.03 13.81 12.71
C SER A 43 2.03 14.96 12.66
N ASN A 44 1.65 16.05 11.98
CA ASN A 44 2.47 17.26 11.92
C ASN A 44 2.34 18.13 13.20
N LEU A 45 1.41 17.78 14.07
CA LEU A 45 1.23 18.46 15.36
C LEU A 45 2.25 18.01 16.40
N ASN A 46 2.58 16.71 16.42
CA ASN A 46 3.53 16.12 17.38
C ASN A 46 4.76 15.47 16.74
N ASN A 47 4.89 15.51 15.40
CA ASN A 47 5.98 14.93 14.63
C ASN A 47 6.15 13.41 14.81
N GLN A 48 5.03 12.68 14.98
CA GLN A 48 5.04 11.24 15.22
C GLN A 48 4.43 10.46 14.05
N LEU A 49 5.12 9.41 13.63
CA LEU A 49 4.57 8.37 12.76
C LEU A 49 3.80 7.33 13.58
N GLU A 50 2.62 6.97 13.10
CA GLU A 50 1.80 5.91 13.66
C GLU A 50 1.53 4.84 12.60
N LEU A 51 1.65 3.59 12.99
CA LEU A 51 1.24 2.45 12.19
C LEU A 51 -0.24 2.16 12.46
N MET A 52 -1.07 2.37 11.44
CA MET A 52 -2.53 2.27 11.54
C MET A 52 -3.06 0.86 11.25
N GLY A 53 -2.31 0.05 10.49
CA GLY A 53 -2.72 -1.31 10.14
C GLY A 53 -2.02 -1.84 8.91
N PHE A 54 -2.40 -3.05 8.49
CA PHE A 54 -1.98 -3.64 7.23
C PHE A 54 -3.15 -4.30 6.52
N ASP A 55 -3.11 -4.36 5.20
CA ASP A 55 -4.01 -5.21 4.45
C ASP A 55 -3.29 -5.94 3.30
N LYS A 56 -4.02 -6.85 2.66
CA LYS A 56 -3.74 -7.33 1.31
C LYS A 56 -4.89 -6.89 0.40
N ARG A 57 -4.59 -6.18 -0.69
CA ARG A 57 -5.57 -5.95 -1.76
C ARG A 57 -6.00 -7.28 -2.38
N TYR A 58 -7.30 -7.43 -2.59
CA TYR A 58 -7.89 -8.60 -3.22
C TYR A 58 -8.25 -8.26 -4.66
N GLU A 59 -7.63 -8.96 -5.62
CA GLU A 59 -7.54 -8.51 -7.01
C GLU A 59 -8.05 -9.57 -8.01
N SER A 60 -8.92 -9.14 -8.93
CA SER A 60 -9.45 -9.97 -10.01
C SER A 60 -8.74 -9.70 -11.34
N ASN A 61 -8.32 -10.72 -12.07
CA ASN A 61 -8.44 -12.17 -11.82
C ASN A 61 -7.21 -12.77 -11.10
N ALA A 62 -6.17 -11.99 -10.82
CA ALA A 62 -4.88 -12.49 -10.33
C ALA A 62 -4.98 -13.42 -9.10
N ASP A 63 -5.75 -13.04 -8.07
CA ASP A 63 -5.94 -13.89 -6.88
C ASP A 63 -6.84 -15.11 -7.14
N GLY A 64 -7.59 -15.11 -8.25
CA GLY A 64 -8.43 -16.22 -8.66
C GLY A 64 -7.67 -17.32 -9.41
N LEU A 65 -6.57 -16.97 -10.09
CA LEU A 65 -5.79 -17.89 -10.93
C LEU A 65 -5.27 -19.10 -10.14
N GLY A 66 -4.84 -18.91 -8.90
CA GLY A 66 -4.36 -20.00 -8.03
C GLY A 66 -5.40 -21.06 -7.68
N ARG A 67 -6.69 -20.83 -8.00
CA ARG A 67 -7.78 -21.81 -7.80
C ARG A 67 -7.97 -22.76 -8.98
N ILE A 68 -7.34 -22.48 -10.12
CA ILE A 68 -7.43 -23.25 -11.36
C ILE A 68 -6.18 -24.12 -11.47
N SER A 69 -6.33 -25.41 -11.80
CA SER A 69 -5.17 -26.29 -11.95
C SER A 69 -4.25 -25.82 -13.08
N SER A 70 -2.96 -26.15 -13.01
CA SER A 70 -2.02 -25.80 -14.08
C SER A 70 -2.41 -26.41 -15.44
N GLN A 71 -3.07 -27.58 -15.42
CA GLN A 71 -3.56 -28.22 -16.64
C GLN A 71 -4.70 -27.39 -17.26
N ASP A 72 -5.72 -27.05 -16.47
CA ASP A 72 -6.86 -26.27 -16.95
C ASP A 72 -6.44 -24.87 -17.43
N GLN A 73 -5.48 -24.22 -16.75
CA GLN A 73 -4.94 -22.93 -17.19
C GLN A 73 -4.26 -23.02 -18.56
N THR A 74 -3.56 -24.12 -18.82
CA THR A 74 -2.89 -24.36 -20.11
C THR A 74 -3.91 -24.64 -21.22
N GLU A 75 -4.94 -25.43 -20.92
CA GLU A 75 -6.02 -25.76 -21.85
C GLU A 75 -6.90 -24.56 -22.21
N TRP A 76 -7.11 -23.62 -21.27
CA TRP A 76 -7.85 -22.37 -21.51
C TRP A 76 -7.19 -21.49 -22.59
N GLY A 77 -5.87 -21.60 -22.76
CA GLY A 77 -5.11 -20.77 -23.69
C GLY A 77 -4.66 -19.44 -23.06
N SER A 78 -5.06 -18.30 -23.63
CA SER A 78 -4.56 -16.99 -23.19
C SER A 78 -5.35 -16.40 -22.01
N LEU A 79 -5.01 -16.83 -20.79
CA LEU A 79 -5.55 -16.21 -19.57
C LEU A 79 -4.63 -15.06 -19.13
N ALA A 80 -5.00 -13.83 -19.48
CA ALA A 80 -4.25 -12.64 -19.05
C ALA A 80 -4.56 -12.30 -17.59
N SER A 81 -3.51 -12.05 -16.80
CA SER A 81 -3.65 -11.56 -15.43
C SER A 81 -4.16 -10.12 -15.42
N SER A 82 -5.15 -9.86 -14.57
CA SER A 82 -5.69 -8.55 -14.25
C SER A 82 -5.52 -8.29 -12.75
N TYR A 83 -5.23 -7.04 -12.40
CA TYR A 83 -5.02 -6.57 -11.04
C TYR A 83 -6.10 -5.54 -10.67
N LEU A 84 -7.34 -5.83 -11.06
CA LEU A 84 -8.49 -5.01 -10.71
C LEU A 84 -8.79 -5.22 -9.23
N VAL A 85 -8.65 -4.17 -8.43
CA VAL A 85 -8.95 -4.22 -6.99
C VAL A 85 -10.45 -4.45 -6.78
N CYS A 86 -10.80 -5.58 -6.16
CA CYS A 86 -12.17 -5.97 -5.83
C CYS A 86 -12.48 -5.82 -4.33
N GLY A 87 -11.46 -5.84 -3.47
CA GLY A 87 -11.63 -5.74 -2.03
C GLY A 87 -10.29 -5.69 -1.28
N ASN A 88 -10.34 -5.91 0.03
CA ASN A 88 -9.17 -5.94 0.91
C ASN A 88 -9.33 -7.05 1.95
N LEU A 89 -8.23 -7.68 2.35
CA LEU A 89 -8.17 -8.69 3.39
C LEU A 89 -7.28 -8.19 4.54
N GLY A 90 -7.77 -8.33 5.78
CA GLY A 90 -7.01 -7.92 6.95
C GLY A 90 -5.89 -8.91 7.28
N LEU A 91 -4.72 -8.39 7.66
CA LEU A 91 -3.61 -9.21 8.11
C LEU A 91 -2.81 -8.52 9.22
N VAL A 92 -1.99 -9.32 9.89
CA VAL A 92 -0.90 -8.82 10.75
C VAL A 92 0.41 -9.37 10.20
N VAL A 93 1.45 -8.55 10.19
CA VAL A 93 2.79 -9.00 9.78
C VAL A 93 3.49 -9.70 10.93
N ARG A 94 4.47 -10.55 10.61
CA ARG A 94 5.41 -11.10 11.60
C ARG A 94 6.04 -9.94 12.38
N GLU A 95 6.00 -10.00 13.70
CA GLU A 95 6.42 -8.88 14.57
C GLU A 95 7.85 -8.39 14.31
N SER A 96 8.77 -9.32 14.00
CA SER A 96 10.16 -8.98 13.68
C SER A 96 10.33 -8.12 12.41
N LEU A 97 9.29 -7.96 11.59
CA LEU A 97 9.29 -7.08 10.41
C LEU A 97 8.81 -5.66 10.73
N LEU A 98 8.17 -5.44 11.88
CA LEU A 98 7.63 -4.13 12.26
C LEU A 98 8.69 -3.03 12.37
N PRO A 99 9.91 -3.27 12.92
CA PRO A 99 10.94 -2.24 12.97
C PRO A 99 11.28 -1.71 11.57
N GLU A 100 11.35 -2.58 10.57
CA GLU A 100 11.63 -2.17 9.19
C GLU A 100 10.45 -1.41 8.60
N PHE A 101 9.20 -1.86 8.76
CA PHE A 101 8.04 -1.11 8.28
C PHE A 101 7.94 0.30 8.89
N ILE A 102 8.23 0.44 10.19
CA ILE A 102 8.25 1.76 10.85
C ILE A 102 9.38 2.61 10.28
N ALA A 103 10.59 2.06 10.15
CA ALA A 103 11.74 2.77 9.59
C ALA A 103 11.51 3.20 8.14
N MET A 104 10.85 2.37 7.32
CA MET A 104 10.44 2.73 5.96
C MET A 104 9.49 3.92 5.94
N GLY A 105 8.49 3.95 6.83
CA GLY A 105 7.57 5.08 6.97
C GLY A 105 8.28 6.37 7.37
N GLU A 106 9.18 6.30 8.35
CA GLU A 106 9.97 7.46 8.82
C GLU A 106 10.88 8.00 7.70
N ARG A 107 11.57 7.11 6.97
CA ARG A 107 12.39 7.50 5.82
C ARG A 107 11.55 8.15 4.71
N THR A 108 10.34 7.66 4.48
CA THR A 108 9.41 8.23 3.50
C THR A 108 8.99 9.64 3.87
N VAL A 109 8.58 9.86 5.13
CA VAL A 109 8.24 11.20 5.64
C VAL A 109 9.46 12.13 5.55
N LYS A 110 10.62 11.70 6.02
CA LYS A 110 11.85 12.52 5.96
C LYS A 110 12.23 12.90 4.52
N ALA A 111 12.16 11.95 3.59
CA ALA A 111 12.44 12.23 2.18
C ALA A 111 11.45 13.24 1.60
N SER A 112 10.16 13.12 1.92
CA SER A 112 9.13 14.05 1.44
C SER A 112 9.36 15.49 1.88
N GLN A 113 9.88 15.71 3.11
CA GLN A 113 10.18 17.04 3.65
C GLN A 113 11.29 17.76 2.88
N VAL A 114 12.17 17.01 2.19
CA VAL A 114 13.21 17.56 1.31
C VAL A 114 12.64 17.91 -0.07
N ILE A 115 11.66 17.13 -0.55
CA ILE A 115 11.12 17.25 -1.92
C ILE A 115 10.03 18.32 -2.02
N VAL A 116 9.18 18.46 -1.01
CA VAL A 116 8.05 19.39 -1.02
C VAL A 116 7.94 20.13 0.32
N LYS A 117 7.65 21.43 0.25
CA LYS A 117 7.45 22.27 1.44
C LYS A 117 6.31 21.70 2.29
N GLY A 118 6.61 21.46 3.57
CA GLY A 118 5.66 20.86 4.53
C GLY A 118 5.70 19.33 4.59
N GLY A 119 6.29 18.67 3.59
CA GLY A 119 6.39 17.21 3.55
C GLY A 119 5.05 16.47 3.53
N LEU A 120 5.13 15.16 3.68
CA LEU A 120 3.99 14.24 3.79
C LEU A 120 3.51 14.19 5.24
N TRP A 121 2.23 14.49 5.45
CA TRP A 121 1.55 14.35 6.73
C TRP A 121 0.15 13.77 6.51
N GLY A 122 -0.48 13.33 7.60
CA GLY A 122 -1.74 12.60 7.57
C GLY A 122 -1.56 11.17 7.08
N PRO A 123 -2.60 10.56 6.49
CA PRO A 123 -2.59 9.15 6.11
C PRO A 123 -1.78 8.92 4.83
N PHE A 124 -0.98 7.86 4.82
CA PHE A 124 -0.36 7.35 3.59
C PHE A 124 -0.18 5.84 3.67
N CYS A 125 0.14 5.22 2.54
CA CYS A 125 0.37 3.79 2.45
C CYS A 125 1.63 3.48 1.64
N LEU A 126 2.43 2.55 2.14
CA LEU A 126 3.47 1.89 1.35
C LEU A 126 2.90 0.56 0.86
N GLU A 127 2.83 0.42 -0.47
CA GLU A 127 2.38 -0.79 -1.13
C GLU A 127 3.60 -1.66 -1.40
N THR A 128 3.68 -2.81 -0.72
CA THR A 128 4.91 -3.60 -0.61
C THR A 128 4.73 -5.06 -1.00
N VAL A 129 5.84 -5.71 -1.32
CA VAL A 129 5.97 -7.16 -1.47
C VAL A 129 7.03 -7.65 -0.48
N ILE A 130 6.73 -8.74 0.24
CA ILE A 130 7.66 -9.43 1.14
C ILE A 130 8.15 -10.71 0.46
N THR A 131 9.46 -10.84 0.26
CA THR A 131 10.07 -12.04 -0.37
C THR A 131 10.17 -13.22 0.59
N ASP A 132 10.55 -14.38 0.08
CA ASP A 132 10.84 -15.59 0.87
C ASP A 132 12.01 -15.42 1.86
N LYS A 133 12.87 -14.43 1.62
CA LYS A 133 13.97 -14.01 2.52
C LYS A 133 13.56 -12.95 3.54
N GLY A 134 12.31 -12.47 3.50
CA GLY A 134 11.82 -11.39 4.36
C GLY A 134 12.26 -9.98 3.95
N GLU A 135 12.77 -9.82 2.73
CA GLU A 135 13.08 -8.50 2.17
C GLU A 135 11.78 -7.79 1.76
N ILE A 136 11.68 -6.50 2.01
CA ILE A 136 10.48 -5.70 1.75
C ILE A 136 10.76 -4.71 0.63
N TYR A 137 10.03 -4.84 -0.48
CA TYR A 137 10.14 -3.96 -1.65
C TYR A 137 8.89 -3.11 -1.76
N VAL A 138 9.05 -1.79 -1.86
CA VAL A 138 7.96 -0.85 -2.15
C VAL A 138 7.79 -0.73 -3.67
N PHE A 139 6.58 -0.95 -4.18
CA PHE A 139 6.29 -0.73 -5.60
C PHE A 139 5.45 0.54 -5.84
N GLU A 140 4.72 1.03 -4.84
CA GLU A 140 3.95 2.27 -4.93
C GLU A 140 3.85 2.98 -3.57
N VAL A 141 3.81 4.32 -3.60
CA VAL A 141 3.50 5.15 -2.43
C VAL A 141 2.17 5.85 -2.67
N SER A 142 1.16 5.50 -1.88
CA SER A 142 -0.13 6.18 -1.86
C SER A 142 -0.10 7.30 -0.81
N ALA A 143 0.11 8.54 -1.22
CA ALA A 143 0.19 9.73 -0.35
C ALA A 143 -1.18 10.23 0.15
N ARG A 144 -2.08 9.31 0.50
CA ARG A 144 -3.43 9.55 1.03
C ARG A 144 -3.97 8.30 1.70
N ILE A 145 -5.16 8.41 2.30
CA ILE A 145 -5.92 7.25 2.78
C ILE A 145 -6.21 6.24 1.65
N VAL A 146 -6.14 4.95 1.97
CA VAL A 146 -6.37 3.82 1.05
C VAL A 146 -7.54 2.95 1.51
N ALA A 147 -8.13 2.20 0.57
CA ALA A 147 -9.30 1.36 0.82
C ALA A 147 -9.07 0.26 1.87
N GLY A 148 -7.84 -0.23 2.05
CA GLY A 148 -7.49 -1.19 3.08
C GLY A 148 -7.84 -0.77 4.50
N THR A 149 -7.86 0.55 4.77
CA THR A 149 -8.25 1.10 6.08
C THR A 149 -9.73 0.88 6.41
N ASN A 150 -10.57 0.56 5.43
CA ASN A 150 -12.01 0.29 5.63
C ASN A 150 -12.28 -0.95 6.48
N LEU A 151 -11.32 -1.88 6.58
CA LEU A 151 -11.40 -3.05 7.46
C LEU A 151 -11.43 -2.66 8.95
N TYR A 152 -10.93 -1.47 9.27
CA TYR A 152 -10.57 -1.06 10.63
C TYR A 152 -11.44 0.08 11.16
N ILE A 153 -12.73 0.10 10.82
CA ILE A 153 -13.69 1.09 11.34
C ILE A 153 -13.70 1.09 12.88
N ASN A 154 -13.62 -0.10 13.48
CA ASN A 154 -13.56 -0.29 14.93
C ASN A 154 -12.10 -0.42 15.46
N GLY A 155 -11.13 0.11 14.72
CA GLY A 155 -9.70 -0.05 15.01
C GLY A 155 -9.09 -1.30 14.40
N SER A 156 -7.77 -1.30 14.35
CA SER A 156 -6.91 -2.42 13.95
C SER A 156 -6.17 -3.01 15.15
N PRO A 157 -5.59 -4.23 15.02
CA PRO A 157 -4.72 -4.81 16.04
C PRO A 157 -3.59 -3.88 16.50
N TYR A 158 -3.11 -3.00 15.61
CA TYR A 158 -2.03 -2.04 15.89
C TYR A 158 -2.54 -0.83 16.66
N THR A 159 -3.66 -0.26 16.25
CA THR A 159 -4.22 0.92 16.93
C THR A 159 -4.71 0.60 18.34
N GLN A 160 -5.12 -0.64 18.61
CA GLN A 160 -5.50 -1.09 19.95
C GLN A 160 -4.34 -1.04 20.96
N LEU A 161 -3.09 -1.05 20.49
CA LEU A 161 -1.91 -0.92 21.36
C LEU A 161 -1.69 0.53 21.83
N ASN A 162 -2.17 1.51 21.05
CA ASN A 162 -1.92 2.93 21.29
C ASN A 162 -3.16 3.67 21.83
N TYR A 163 -4.35 3.09 21.67
CA TYR A 163 -5.62 3.75 21.97
C TYR A 163 -6.52 2.86 22.82
N SER A 164 -7.09 3.45 23.88
CA SER A 164 -8.11 2.81 24.72
C SER A 164 -9.51 2.80 24.08
N GLU A 165 -9.63 3.20 22.81
CA GLU A 165 -10.88 3.28 22.08
C GLU A 165 -10.68 2.95 20.59
N PRO A 166 -11.74 2.50 19.89
CA PRO A 166 -11.66 2.18 18.47
C PRO A 166 -11.09 3.32 17.61
N MET A 167 -9.98 3.09 16.92
CA MET A 167 -9.30 4.14 16.15
C MET A 167 -9.11 3.72 14.69
N SER A 168 -10.05 4.12 13.83
CA SER A 168 -9.86 4.02 12.37
C SER A 168 -8.96 5.14 11.85
N THR A 169 -8.39 4.96 10.65
CA THR A 169 -7.65 6.04 9.96
C THR A 169 -8.53 7.28 9.74
N GLY A 170 -9.80 7.10 9.39
CA GLY A 170 -10.76 8.21 9.27
C GLY A 170 -10.97 8.96 10.59
N ARG A 171 -11.12 8.22 11.69
CA ARG A 171 -11.22 8.82 13.04
C ARG A 171 -9.92 9.54 13.43
N ARG A 172 -8.76 8.99 13.06
CA ARG A 172 -7.44 9.57 13.34
C ARG A 172 -7.23 10.91 12.62
N ILE A 173 -7.68 11.02 11.36
CA ILE A 173 -7.70 12.28 10.61
C ILE A 173 -8.59 13.32 11.33
N ALA A 174 -9.82 12.93 11.68
CA ALA A 174 -10.76 13.84 12.36
C ALA A 174 -10.21 14.30 13.72
N ARG A 175 -9.53 13.42 14.45
CA ARG A 175 -8.83 13.76 15.70
C ARG A 175 -7.70 14.77 15.47
N GLU A 176 -6.89 14.59 14.44
CA GLU A 176 -5.82 15.54 14.09
C GLU A 176 -6.39 16.94 13.86
N ILE A 177 -7.48 17.03 13.08
CA ILE A 177 -8.17 18.29 12.80
C ILE A 177 -8.70 18.93 14.08
N LYS A 178 -9.35 18.14 14.94
CA LYS A 178 -9.88 18.61 16.22
C LYS A 178 -8.77 19.18 17.12
N VAL A 179 -7.67 18.44 17.29
CA VAL A 179 -6.54 18.88 18.12
C VAL A 179 -5.87 20.13 17.53
N ALA A 180 -5.74 20.21 16.20
CA ALA A 180 -5.20 21.40 15.55
C ALA A 180 -6.06 22.65 15.80
N LEU A 181 -7.39 22.51 15.78
CA LEU A 181 -8.32 23.60 16.11
C LEU A 181 -8.19 24.01 17.59
N GLU A 182 -8.21 23.04 18.50
CA GLU A 182 -8.11 23.28 19.96
C GLU A 182 -6.78 23.93 20.36
N THR A 183 -5.70 23.64 19.63
CA THR A 183 -4.36 24.19 19.89
C THR A 183 -3.99 25.37 18.99
N ASN A 184 -4.91 25.86 18.15
CA ASN A 184 -4.70 26.95 17.20
C ASN A 184 -3.51 26.70 16.23
N GLN A 185 -3.34 25.45 15.78
CA GLN A 185 -2.28 24.99 14.88
C GLN A 185 -2.83 24.47 13.54
N LEU A 186 -4.02 24.92 13.13
CA LEU A 186 -4.68 24.47 11.90
C LEU A 186 -3.81 24.70 10.65
N ASN A 187 -2.99 25.76 10.64
CA ASN A 187 -2.02 26.07 9.60
C ASN A 187 -0.91 25.02 9.42
N LYS A 188 -0.73 24.08 10.36
CA LYS A 188 0.21 22.96 10.21
C LYS A 188 -0.36 21.80 9.40
N ILE A 189 -1.68 21.74 9.25
CA ILE A 189 -2.39 20.62 8.60
C ILE A 189 -3.35 21.11 7.50
N LEU A 190 -3.20 22.36 7.06
CA LEU A 190 -3.84 22.94 5.90
C LEU A 190 -2.79 23.73 5.13
N CYS A 191 -2.74 23.49 3.82
CA CYS A 191 -1.90 24.21 2.87
C CYS A 191 -2.70 25.27 2.12
#